data_AF-B1A8Z0-F1
#
_entry.id   AF-B1A8Z0-F1
#
_cell.length_a   1.000
_cell.length_b   1.000
_cell.length_c   1.000
_cell.angle_alpha   90.00
_cell.angle_beta   90.00
_cell.angle_gamma   90.00
#
_symmetry.space_group_name_H-M   'P 1'
#
loop_
_entity.id
_entity.type
_entity.pdbx_description
1 polymer ?
#
loop_
_entity_poly.entity_id
_entity_poly.type
_entity_poly.pdbx_seq_one_letter_code
_entity_poly.pdbx_strand_id
1 'polypeptide(L)'
;GREETERVVSTDVIQNGDWTYQVLVVLEGGPRRGDSYACQVEHASLRQPLVQRWEPPADAGRSKMLTGVGGFVLGLVFLALGLFLFLRSQKGRPV
;
A
#
# COMPACT_ATOMS: atom_id res chain seq x y z
N GLY A 1 -19.28 12.15 -7.53
CA GLY A 1 -17.85 12.28 -7.86
C GLY A 1 -17.60 13.71 -8.28
N ARG A 2 -16.38 14.22 -8.05
CA ARG A 2 -15.94 15.51 -8.57
C ARG A 2 -14.84 15.22 -9.59
N GLU A 3 -14.89 15.90 -10.73
CA GLU A 3 -13.85 15.79 -11.75
C GLU A 3 -12.59 16.50 -11.24
N GLU A 4 -11.45 15.82 -11.35
CA GLU A 4 -10.13 16.35 -11.00
C GLU A 4 -9.42 16.72 -12.30
N THR A 5 -9.06 17.99 -12.46
CA THR A 5 -8.37 18.50 -13.65
C THR A 5 -7.04 19.17 -13.32
N GLU A 6 -6.85 19.63 -12.08
CA GLU A 6 -5.66 20.38 -11.66
C GLU A 6 -4.40 19.51 -11.58
N ARG A 7 -4.57 18.25 -11.16
CA ARG A 7 -3.48 17.28 -10.98
C ARG A 7 -3.44 16.22 -12.07
N VAL A 8 -4.22 16.41 -13.14
CA VAL A 8 -4.30 15.43 -14.21
C VAL A 8 -3.41 15.86 -15.36
N VAL A 9 -2.49 14.99 -15.75
CA VAL A 9 -1.63 15.15 -16.92
C VAL A 9 -2.01 14.11 -17.96
N SER A 10 -2.31 14.56 -19.17
CA SER A 10 -2.60 13.70 -20.32
C SER A 10 -1.41 13.71 -21.27
N THR A 11 -1.08 12.55 -21.84
CA THR A 11 -0.26 12.51 -23.04
C THR A 11 -1.07 13.01 -24.25
N ASP A 12 -0.37 13.37 -25.33
CA ASP A 12 -0.97 13.47 -26.65
C ASP A 12 -1.48 12.10 -27.14
N VAL A 13 -2.22 12.11 -28.25
CA VAL A 13 -2.71 10.89 -28.90
C VAL A 13 -1.54 10.13 -29.54
N ILE A 14 -1.25 8.94 -29.01
CA ILE A 14 -0.19 8.04 -29.47
C ILE A 14 -0.78 7.08 -30.51
N GLN A 15 -0.08 6.89 -31.63
CA GLN A 15 -0.45 5.91 -32.66
C GLN A 15 0.27 4.58 -32.40
N ASN A 16 -0.48 3.47 -32.37
CA ASN A 16 0.07 2.14 -32.08
C ASN A 16 0.62 1.42 -33.32
N GLY A 17 0.38 1.93 -34.53
CA GLY A 17 0.85 1.34 -35.79
C GLY A 17 -0.06 0.25 -36.37
N ASP A 18 -1.17 -0.06 -35.70
CA ASP A 18 -2.20 -1.03 -36.10
C ASP A 18 -3.58 -0.38 -36.31
N TRP A 19 -3.59 0.93 -36.64
CA TRP A 19 -4.78 1.80 -36.73
C TRP A 19 -5.51 2.05 -35.40
N THR A 20 -4.90 1.69 -34.28
CA THR A 20 -5.40 2.06 -32.96
C THR A 20 -4.61 3.23 -32.38
N TYR A 21 -5.26 3.92 -31.44
CA TYR A 21 -4.75 5.11 -30.78
C TYR A 21 -4.82 4.93 -29.26
N GLN A 22 -3.90 5.56 -28.56
CA GLN A 22 -3.83 5.53 -27.10
C GLN A 22 -3.68 6.95 -26.54
N VAL A 23 -4.36 7.21 -25.42
CA VAL A 23 -4.16 8.40 -24.58
C VAL A 23 -3.92 7.92 -23.16
N LEU A 24 -2.85 8.38 -22.52
CA LEU A 24 -2.55 8.06 -21.14
C LEU A 24 -2.84 9.27 -20.26
N VAL A 25 -3.67 9.04 -19.25
CA VAL A 25 -4.04 10.05 -18.25
C VAL A 25 -3.46 9.65 -16.91
N VAL A 26 -2.68 10.56 -16.32
CA VAL A 26 -1.97 10.35 -15.05
C VAL A 26 -2.50 11.35 -14.03
N LEU A 27 -2.87 10.85 -12.84
CA LEU A 27 -3.18 11.69 -11.70
C LEU A 27 -1.89 11.89 -10.86
N GLU A 28 -1.40 13.11 -10.81
CA GLU A 28 -0.21 13.48 -10.05
C GLU A 28 -0.51 13.58 -8.55
N GLY A 29 0.17 12.75 -7.77
CA GLY A 29 0.05 12.68 -6.32
C GLY A 29 -0.35 11.30 -5.82
N GLY A 30 -0.03 11.03 -4.55
CA GLY A 30 -0.43 9.78 -3.90
C GLY A 30 -1.91 9.80 -3.52
N PRO A 31 -2.61 8.65 -3.59
CA PRO A 31 -3.97 8.54 -3.07
C PRO A 31 -3.98 8.87 -1.57
N ARG A 32 -4.95 9.66 -1.10
CA ARG A 32 -5.12 9.85 0.34
C ARG A 32 -5.98 8.73 0.90
N ARG A 33 -5.78 8.41 2.19
CA ARG A 33 -6.60 7.40 2.87
C ARG A 33 -8.06 7.83 2.86
N GLY A 34 -8.91 6.99 2.29
CA GLY A 34 -10.35 7.22 2.18
C GLY A 34 -10.80 7.82 0.86
N ASP A 35 -9.88 8.23 -0.01
CA ASP A 35 -10.23 8.71 -1.35
C ASP A 35 -10.47 7.52 -2.29
N SER A 36 -11.53 7.63 -3.10
CA SER A 36 -11.86 6.68 -4.16
C SER A 36 -11.78 7.39 -5.50
N TYR A 37 -10.98 6.86 -6.43
CA TYR A 37 -10.82 7.42 -7.77
C TYR A 37 -11.49 6.54 -8.81
N ALA A 38 -11.95 7.14 -9.90
CA ALA A 38 -12.47 6.44 -11.04
C ALA A 38 -12.00 7.11 -12.33
N CYS A 39 -11.55 6.31 -13.28
CA CYS A 39 -11.27 6.74 -14.63
C CYS A 39 -12.55 6.59 -15.46
N GLN A 40 -13.02 7.67 -16.08
CA GLN A 40 -14.17 7.69 -16.98
C GLN A 40 -13.69 7.96 -18.41
N VAL A 41 -14.08 7.08 -19.34
CA VAL A 41 -13.73 7.18 -20.75
C VAL A 41 -14.99 7.31 -21.58
N GLU A 42 -15.05 8.39 -22.35
CA GLU A 42 -16.10 8.65 -23.33
C GLU A 42 -15.52 8.51 -24.74
N HIS A 43 -16.18 7.70 -25.58
CA HIS A 43 -15.71 7.43 -26.93
C HIS A 43 -16.90 7.14 -27.85
N ALA A 44 -16.84 7.58 -29.12
CA ALA A 44 -17.95 7.47 -30.06
C ALA A 44 -18.39 6.02 -30.34
N SER A 45 -17.49 5.04 -30.18
CA SER A 45 -17.84 3.62 -30.32
C SER A 45 -18.59 3.05 -29.11
N LEU A 46 -18.58 3.75 -27.97
CA LEU A 46 -19.21 3.33 -26.73
C LEU A 46 -20.57 4.02 -26.59
N ARG A 47 -21.63 3.25 -26.36
CA ARG A 47 -22.98 3.80 -26.10
C ARG A 47 -23.11 4.43 -24.72
N GLN A 48 -22.26 4.02 -23.78
CA GLN A 48 -22.24 4.49 -22.39
C GLN A 48 -20.78 4.72 -21.98
N PRO A 49 -20.52 5.69 -21.09
CA PRO A 49 -19.16 5.93 -20.59
C PRO A 49 -18.61 4.69 -19.88
N LEU A 50 -17.36 4.35 -20.18
CA LEU A 50 -16.66 3.29 -19.47
C LEU A 50 -16.08 3.86 -18.18
N VAL A 51 -16.53 3.37 -17.03
CA VAL A 51 -16.06 3.83 -15.72
C VAL A 51 -15.27 2.71 -15.03
N GLN A 52 -13.96 2.90 -14.91
CA GLN A 52 -13.06 1.99 -14.21
C GLN A 52 -12.71 2.56 -12.83
N ARG A 53 -13.15 1.88 -11.77
CA ARG A 53 -12.77 2.26 -10.40
C ARG A 53 -11.34 1.86 -10.12
N TRP A 54 -10.63 2.70 -9.37
CA TRP A 54 -9.29 2.45 -8.90
C TRP A 54 -9.28 2.35 -7.38
N GLU A 55 -8.66 1.29 -6.87
CA GLU A 55 -8.48 1.05 -5.44
C GLU A 55 -6.99 1.18 -5.10
N PRO A 56 -6.62 1.98 -4.07
CA PRO A 56 -5.23 2.08 -3.67
C PRO A 56 -4.71 0.71 -3.21
N PRO A 57 -3.45 0.37 -3.53
CA PRO A 57 -2.82 -0.83 -2.99
C PRO A 57 -2.99 -0.85 -1.46
N ALA A 58 -3.43 -1.98 -0.91
CA ALA A 58 -3.55 -2.12 0.52
C ALA A 58 -2.20 -1.80 1.17
N ASP A 59 -2.19 -0.84 2.10
CA ASP A 59 -0.98 -0.36 2.79
C ASP A 59 -0.08 -1.55 3.19
N ALA A 60 1.03 -1.73 2.47
CA ALA A 60 2.04 -2.75 2.76
C ALA A 60 2.73 -2.55 4.13
N GLY A 61 2.35 -1.50 4.86
CA GLY A 61 2.74 -1.24 6.25
C GLY A 61 2.06 -2.16 7.27
N ARG A 62 0.90 -2.76 6.96
CA ARG A 62 0.20 -3.62 7.94
C ARG A 62 0.91 -4.96 8.19
N SER A 63 1.61 -5.51 7.20
CA SER A 63 2.33 -6.79 7.38
C SER A 63 3.68 -6.60 8.10
N LYS A 64 4.30 -5.41 8.01
CA LYS A 64 5.57 -5.12 8.67
C LYS A 64 5.47 -5.03 10.20
N MET A 65 4.31 -4.63 10.73
CA MET A 65 4.11 -4.54 12.19
C MET A 65 3.96 -5.92 12.86
N LEU A 66 3.37 -6.91 12.20
CA LEU A 66 3.13 -8.23 12.81
C LEU A 66 4.44 -8.97 13.13
N THR A 67 5.40 -8.93 12.20
CA THR A 67 6.69 -9.61 12.37
C THR A 67 7.55 -8.94 13.45
N GLY A 68 7.51 -7.61 13.53
CA GLY A 68 8.27 -6.84 14.53
C GLY A 68 7.80 -7.10 15.97
N VAL A 69 6.48 -7.09 16.19
CA VAL A 69 5.89 -7.33 17.52
C VAL A 69 6.14 -8.76 17.99
N GLY A 70 6.02 -9.76 17.09
CA GLY A 70 6.29 -11.15 17.43
C GLY A 70 7.72 -11.39 17.91
N GLY A 71 8.71 -10.83 17.21
CA GLY A 71 10.13 -10.92 17.60
C GLY A 71 10.43 -10.25 18.94
N PHE A 72 9.83 -9.07 19.21
CA PHE A 72 10.03 -8.35 20.46
C PHE A 72 9.47 -9.11 21.67
N VAL A 73 8.26 -9.65 21.56
CA VAL A 73 7.64 -10.45 22.64
C VAL A 73 8.46 -11.70 22.93
N LEU A 74 8.90 -12.41 21.88
CA LEU A 74 9.75 -13.60 22.05
C LEU A 74 11.07 -13.26 22.76
N GLY A 75 11.71 -12.15 22.37
CA GLY A 75 12.94 -11.66 23.01
C GLY A 75 12.77 -11.35 24.51
N LEU A 76 11.67 -10.69 24.90
CA LEU A 76 11.38 -10.39 26.31
C LEU A 76 11.16 -11.65 27.15
N VAL A 77 10.49 -12.67 26.59
CA VAL A 77 10.27 -13.95 27.27
C VAL A 77 11.60 -14.67 27.54
N PHE A 78 12.47 -14.74 26.53
CA PHE A 78 13.81 -15.32 26.70
C PHE A 78 14.66 -14.54 27.71
N LEU A 79 14.61 -13.21 27.68
CA LEU A 79 15.32 -12.37 28.63
C LEU A 79 14.85 -12.60 30.07
N ALA A 80 13.53 -12.64 30.29
CA ALA A 80 12.95 -12.86 31.61
C ALA A 80 13.30 -14.25 32.17
N LEU A 81 13.18 -15.31 31.35
CA LEU A 81 13.57 -16.66 31.72
C LEU A 81 15.07 -16.76 32.03
N GLY A 82 15.91 -16.16 31.19
CA GLY A 82 17.36 -16.12 31.39
C GLY A 82 17.75 -15.40 32.68
N LEU A 83 17.17 -14.22 32.93
CA LEU A 83 17.42 -13.46 34.15
C LEU A 83 16.94 -14.21 35.41
N PHE A 84 15.79 -14.87 35.34
CA PHE A 84 15.26 -15.66 36.44
C PHE A 84 16.17 -16.84 36.80
N LEU A 85 16.64 -17.59 35.81
CA LEU A 85 17.58 -18.69 36.01
C LEU A 85 18.93 -18.18 36.54
N PHE A 86 19.42 -17.06 36.02
CA PHE A 86 20.67 -16.43 36.48
C PHE A 86 20.59 -15.97 37.95
N LEU A 87 19.50 -15.31 38.35
CA LEU A 87 19.31 -14.89 39.74
C LEU A 87 19.13 -16.08 40.69
N ARG A 88 18.52 -17.19 40.22
CA ARG A 88 18.46 -18.44 41.00
C ARG A 88 19.81 -19.11 41.13
N SER A 89 20.66 -19.09 40.10
CA SER A 89 22.01 -19.67 40.17
C SER A 89 22.92 -18.84 41.09
N GLN A 90 22.75 -17.52 41.15
CA GLN A 90 23.44 -16.70 42.15
C GLN A 90 23.02 -17.02 43.59
N LYS A 91 21.75 -17.39 43.84
CA LYS A 91 21.30 -17.85 45.16
C LYS A 91 21.78 -19.26 45.53
N GLY A 92 22.29 -20.05 44.57
CA GLY A 92 22.76 -21.42 44.76
C GLY A 92 24.28 -21.60 44.80
N ARG A 93 25.08 -20.51 44.79
CA ARG A 93 26.53 -20.58 45.02
C ARG A 93 26.81 -20.59 46.53
N PRO A 94 27.18 -21.72 47.15
CA PRO A 94 27.78 -21.69 48.48
C PRO A 94 29.12 -20.93 48.38
N VAL A 95 29.38 -20.08 49.38
CA VAL A 95 30.71 -19.52 49.65
C VAL A 95 31.68 -20.64 49.96
#